data_AF-A0A967GTU1-F1
#
_entry.id   AF-A0A967GTU1-F1
#
_cell.length_a   1.000
_cell.length_b   1.000
_cell.length_c   1.000
_cell.angle_alpha   90.00
_cell.angle_beta   90.00
_cell.angle_gamma   90.00
#
_symmetry.space_group_name_H-M   'P 1'
#
loop_
_entity.id
_entity.type
_entity.pdbx_description
1 polymer ?
#
loop_
_entity_poly.entity_id
_entity_poly.type
_entity_poly.pdbx_seq_one_letter_code
_entity_poly.pdbx_strand_id
1 'polypeptide(L)'
;LERAVMDLKPPPGRVPEIWIAAHGPRMLELTGRFGDGWYPTFPMRPPEYAEKLEAIGLAAERGGRDRASIVAGMQIFLMVAPTREEARQLLSSKAARFVALLASDEVWNKLGLTHPLGEGFGGMIDFVPQSYSREELEDAIAAVPVRMLEESGVWGTPNDVVGQ
;
A
#
# COMPACT_ATOMS: atom_id res chain seq x y z
N LEU A 1 -19.48 -8.30 16.92
CA LEU A 1 -18.66 -7.58 17.93
C LEU A 1 -18.34 -8.40 19.19
N GLU A 2 -18.88 -9.62 19.36
CA GLU A 2 -18.76 -10.43 20.59
C GLU A 2 -17.34 -10.88 21.01
N ARG A 3 -16.31 -10.71 20.17
CA ARG A 3 -14.92 -11.08 20.48
C ARG A 3 -13.90 -9.98 20.13
N ALA A 4 -14.36 -8.74 20.01
CA ALA A 4 -13.45 -7.62 19.78
C ALA A 4 -12.70 -7.29 21.09
N VAL A 5 -11.37 -7.33 21.04
CA VAL A 5 -10.48 -6.86 22.10
C VAL A 5 -10.46 -5.33 22.02
N MET A 6 -11.03 -4.65 23.02
CA MET A 6 -11.28 -3.19 23.04
C MET A 6 -10.52 -2.53 24.20
N ASP A 7 -9.21 -2.78 24.24
CA ASP A 7 -8.35 -2.47 25.39
C ASP A 7 -7.74 -1.06 25.29
N LEU A 8 -7.86 -0.44 24.12
CA LEU A 8 -7.35 0.89 23.82
C LEU A 8 -8.34 1.95 24.31
N LYS A 9 -7.97 2.63 25.40
CA LYS A 9 -8.68 3.82 25.87
C LYS A 9 -8.08 5.08 25.23
N PRO A 10 -8.90 6.02 24.73
CA PRO A 10 -8.38 7.28 24.26
C PRO A 10 -7.75 8.08 25.41
N PRO A 11 -6.69 8.85 25.17
CA PRO A 11 -6.10 9.71 26.20
C PRO A 11 -7.10 10.79 26.65
N PRO A 12 -7.02 11.23 27.93
CA PRO A 12 -7.91 12.28 28.42
C PRO A 12 -7.86 13.54 27.56
N GLY A 13 -9.03 14.09 27.24
CA GLY A 13 -9.15 15.36 26.52
C GLY A 13 -8.97 15.29 25.00
N ARG A 14 -8.82 14.11 24.40
CA ARG A 14 -8.80 13.96 22.93
C ARG A 14 -9.56 12.74 22.43
N VAL A 15 -10.16 12.86 21.27
CA VAL A 15 -10.68 11.72 20.49
C VAL A 15 -9.56 11.13 19.62
N PRO A 16 -9.57 9.82 19.35
CA PRO A 16 -8.62 9.23 18.42
C PRO A 16 -8.92 9.72 17.00
N GLU A 17 -7.87 9.98 16.23
CA GLU A 17 -7.99 10.27 14.80
C GLU A 17 -8.37 9.01 14.01
N ILE A 18 -9.22 9.17 13.01
CA ILE A 18 -9.66 8.10 12.13
C ILE A 18 -8.91 8.21 10.80
N TRP A 19 -7.91 7.36 10.62
CA TRP A 19 -7.16 7.25 9.36
C TRP A 19 -7.76 6.15 8.49
N ILE A 20 -8.06 6.47 7.23
CA ILE A 20 -8.76 5.56 6.32
C ILE A 20 -7.82 5.10 5.20
N ALA A 21 -7.65 3.79 5.09
CA ALA A 21 -6.98 3.17 3.95
C ALA A 21 -7.94 3.09 2.75
N ALA A 22 -7.75 4.00 1.80
CA ALA A 22 -8.66 4.20 0.68
C ALA A 22 -7.92 4.32 -0.66
N HIS A 23 -8.45 3.67 -1.69
CA HIS A 23 -7.88 3.69 -3.05
C HIS A 23 -8.94 3.94 -4.12
N GLY A 24 -10.12 3.32 -3.97
CA GLY A 24 -11.25 3.46 -4.90
C GLY A 24 -12.11 4.70 -4.63
N PRO A 25 -12.84 5.21 -5.63
CA PRO A 25 -13.54 6.51 -5.55
C PRO A 25 -14.48 6.65 -4.36
N ARG A 26 -15.28 5.62 -4.06
CA ARG A 26 -16.19 5.60 -2.92
C ARG A 26 -15.45 5.75 -1.58
N MET A 27 -14.33 5.06 -1.42
CA MET A 27 -13.56 5.13 -0.17
C MET A 27 -12.83 6.46 -0.03
N LEU A 28 -12.37 7.06 -1.13
CA LEU A 28 -11.81 8.41 -1.13
C LEU A 28 -12.86 9.46 -0.72
N GLU A 29 -14.10 9.33 -1.20
CA GLU A 29 -15.21 10.19 -0.77
C GLU A 29 -15.51 10.06 0.73
N LEU A 30 -15.56 8.82 1.24
CA LEU A 30 -15.74 8.58 2.68
C LEU A 30 -14.57 9.12 3.50
N THR A 31 -13.35 9.08 2.97
CA THR A 31 -12.15 9.65 3.60
C THR A 31 -12.30 11.16 3.79
N GLY A 32 -12.71 11.89 2.75
CA GLY A 32 -12.95 13.34 2.88
C GLY A 32 -14.07 13.68 3.85
N ARG A 33 -15.17 12.91 3.83
CA ARG A 33 -16.33 13.17 4.69
C ARG A 33 -16.09 12.86 6.17
N PHE A 34 -15.34 11.80 6.49
CA PHE A 34 -15.29 11.25 7.84
C PHE A 34 -13.88 11.02 8.40
N GLY A 35 -12.85 10.98 7.56
CA GLY A 35 -11.49 10.70 8.00
C GLY A 35 -10.77 11.94 8.56
N ASP A 36 -9.81 11.72 9.43
CA ASP A 36 -8.83 12.73 9.87
C ASP A 36 -7.50 12.56 9.11
N GLY A 37 -7.29 11.39 8.49
CA GLY A 37 -6.14 11.12 7.64
C GLY A 37 -6.43 10.12 6.53
N TRP A 38 -5.64 10.20 5.47
CA TRP A 38 -5.63 9.26 4.37
C TRP A 38 -4.40 8.36 4.44
N TYR A 39 -4.61 7.03 4.42
CA TYR A 39 -3.54 6.04 4.55
C TYR A 39 -3.51 5.07 3.35
N PRO A 40 -3.10 5.51 2.15
CA PRO A 40 -2.98 4.61 1.01
C PRO A 40 -1.87 3.58 1.24
N THR A 41 -2.19 2.31 1.01
CA THR A 41 -1.29 1.16 1.21
C THR A 41 -0.64 0.62 -0.06
N PHE A 42 -0.94 1.21 -1.20
CA PHE A 42 -0.38 0.82 -2.50
C PHE A 42 0.42 1.97 -3.08
N PRO A 43 1.62 1.70 -3.63
CA PRO A 43 2.42 2.73 -4.26
C PRO A 43 1.68 3.30 -5.46
N MET A 44 1.79 4.60 -5.65
CA MET A 44 1.21 5.34 -6.77
C MET A 44 2.17 6.45 -7.18
N ARG A 45 2.11 6.82 -8.45
CA ARG A 45 2.96 7.90 -8.96
C ARG A 45 2.48 9.25 -8.42
N PRO A 46 3.36 10.26 -8.30
CA PRO A 46 2.97 11.57 -7.76
C PRO A 46 1.72 12.21 -8.40
N PRO A 47 1.51 12.16 -9.74
CA PRO A 47 0.28 12.70 -10.33
C PRO A 47 -1.00 11.98 -9.88
N GLU A 48 -0.93 10.66 -9.73
CA GLU A 48 -2.07 9.86 -9.25
C GLU A 48 -2.35 10.14 -7.77
N TYR A 49 -1.30 10.29 -6.95
CA TYR A 49 -1.44 10.70 -5.55
C TYR A 49 -2.15 12.06 -5.44
N ALA A 50 -1.70 13.05 -6.21
CA ALA A 50 -2.28 14.38 -6.21
C ALA A 50 -3.75 14.38 -6.64
N GLU A 51 -4.11 13.60 -7.68
CA GLU A 51 -5.50 13.46 -8.12
C GLU A 51 -6.40 12.87 -7.02
N LYS A 52 -5.94 11.79 -6.36
CA LYS A 52 -6.70 11.15 -5.27
C LYS A 52 -6.82 12.08 -4.05
N LEU A 53 -5.75 12.79 -3.71
CA LEU A 53 -5.75 13.76 -2.61
C LEU A 53 -6.72 14.92 -2.87
N GLU A 54 -6.77 15.44 -4.10
CA GLU A 54 -7.74 16.48 -4.47
C GLU A 54 -9.18 15.95 -4.39
N ALA A 55 -9.44 14.72 -4.85
CA ALA A 55 -10.75 14.11 -4.74
C ALA A 55 -11.23 13.98 -3.27
N ILE A 56 -10.31 13.66 -2.34
CA ILE A 56 -10.58 13.65 -0.90
C ILE A 56 -10.88 15.07 -0.39
N GLY A 57 -10.06 16.06 -0.77
CA GLY A 57 -10.26 17.46 -0.39
C GLY A 57 -11.62 18.01 -0.82
N LEU A 58 -12.01 17.76 -2.08
CA LEU A 58 -13.33 18.14 -2.59
C LEU A 58 -14.48 17.43 -1.86
N ALA A 59 -14.28 16.18 -1.42
CA ALA A 59 -15.27 15.45 -0.63
C ALA A 59 -15.41 16.02 0.79
N ALA A 60 -14.31 16.49 1.39
CA ALA A 60 -14.33 17.21 2.68
C ALA A 60 -15.13 18.52 2.57
N GLU A 61 -14.87 19.33 1.54
CA GLU A 61 -15.59 20.59 1.30
C GLU A 61 -17.09 20.38 1.09
N ARG A 62 -17.47 19.38 0.27
CA ARG A 62 -18.89 18.99 0.10
C ARG A 62 -19.54 18.54 1.40
N GLY A 63 -18.76 18.04 2.36
CA GLY A 63 -19.18 17.68 3.70
C GLY A 63 -19.14 18.83 4.71
N GLY A 64 -18.78 20.04 4.30
CA GLY A 64 -18.66 21.22 5.18
C GLY A 64 -17.41 21.21 6.06
N ARG A 65 -16.37 20.48 5.68
CA ARG A 65 -15.09 20.39 6.39
C ARG A 65 -13.99 21.14 5.63
N ASP A 66 -12.97 21.58 6.36
CA ASP A 66 -11.75 22.13 5.77
C ASP A 66 -10.92 21.01 5.11
N ARG A 67 -10.49 21.20 3.86
CA ARG A 67 -9.57 20.27 3.18
C ARG A 67 -8.27 20.07 3.95
N ALA A 68 -7.80 21.08 4.67
CA ALA A 68 -6.56 21.02 5.46
C ALA A 68 -6.72 20.20 6.75
N SER A 69 -7.94 19.81 7.14
CA SER A 69 -8.16 18.92 8.28
C SER A 69 -7.83 17.46 7.99
N ILE A 70 -7.52 17.11 6.74
CA ILE A 70 -7.15 15.75 6.33
C ILE A 70 -5.63 15.64 6.26
N VAL A 71 -5.04 14.80 7.11
CA VAL A 71 -3.61 14.50 7.06
C VAL A 71 -3.33 13.53 5.91
N ALA A 72 -2.52 13.96 4.95
CA ALA A 72 -2.11 13.15 3.81
C ALA A 72 -0.97 12.20 4.24
N GLY A 73 -1.24 10.89 4.20
CA GLY A 73 -0.25 9.85 4.45
C GLY A 73 0.11 9.06 3.20
N MET A 74 1.11 8.20 3.33
CA MET A 74 1.45 7.16 2.37
C MET A 74 2.21 6.04 3.08
N GLN A 75 1.79 4.79 2.87
CA GLN A 75 2.60 3.64 3.23
C GLN A 75 3.50 3.28 2.04
N ILE A 76 4.82 3.29 2.25
CA ILE A 76 5.80 2.90 1.25
C ILE A 76 6.64 1.74 1.78
N PHE A 77 6.75 0.68 1.00
CA PHE A 77 7.74 -0.36 1.25
C PHE A 77 9.09 0.10 0.70
N LEU A 78 10.05 0.31 1.60
CA LEU A 78 11.36 0.88 1.31
C LEU A 78 12.44 -0.18 1.51
N MET A 79 13.29 -0.36 0.50
CA MET A 79 14.47 -1.22 0.57
C MET A 79 15.72 -0.36 0.40
N VAL A 80 16.29 0.07 1.52
CA VAL A 80 17.40 1.03 1.56
C VAL A 80 18.66 0.37 2.11
N ALA A 81 19.79 0.58 1.43
CA ALA A 81 21.11 0.11 1.87
C ALA A 81 22.21 1.14 1.57
N PRO A 82 23.40 1.04 2.19
CA PRO A 82 24.51 1.96 1.93
C PRO A 82 24.95 2.00 0.46
N THR A 83 24.89 0.86 -0.24
CA THR A 83 25.22 0.77 -1.66
C THR A 83 24.03 0.28 -2.49
N ARG A 84 24.00 0.66 -3.77
CA ARG A 84 22.96 0.23 -4.70
C ARG A 84 22.97 -1.29 -4.95
N GLU A 85 24.15 -1.90 -4.90
CA GLU A 85 24.31 -3.36 -5.01
C GLU A 85 23.69 -4.08 -3.81
N GLU A 86 23.97 -3.62 -2.59
CA GLU A 86 23.33 -4.16 -1.38
C GLU A 86 21.80 -3.96 -1.40
N ALA A 87 21.33 -2.79 -1.85
CA ALA A 87 19.89 -2.53 -1.98
C ALA A 87 19.23 -3.46 -3.01
N ARG A 88 19.92 -3.73 -4.14
CA ARG A 88 19.46 -4.71 -5.14
C ARG A 88 19.37 -6.12 -4.55
N GLN A 89 20.32 -6.51 -3.71
CA GLN A 89 20.30 -7.82 -3.05
C GLN A 89 19.09 -7.96 -2.11
N LEU A 90 18.67 -6.89 -1.42
CA LEU A 90 17.46 -6.90 -0.60
C LEU A 90 16.20 -7.22 -1.41
N LEU A 91 16.12 -6.79 -2.68
CA LEU A 91 14.98 -7.11 -3.57
C LEU A 91 14.85 -8.61 -3.83
N SER A 92 15.95 -9.36 -3.75
CA SER A 92 15.91 -10.81 -3.93
C SER A 92 15.46 -11.55 -2.67
N SER A 93 15.31 -10.86 -1.53
CA SER A 93 14.87 -11.48 -0.29
C SER A 93 13.44 -12.03 -0.40
N LYS A 94 13.19 -13.11 0.33
CA LYS A 94 11.86 -13.71 0.42
C LYS A 94 10.79 -12.71 0.89
N ALA A 95 11.14 -11.84 1.83
CA ALA A 95 10.23 -10.82 2.34
C ALA A 95 9.85 -9.80 1.26
N ALA A 96 10.84 -9.30 0.50
CA ALA A 96 10.57 -8.36 -0.59
C ALA A 96 9.72 -9.00 -1.69
N ARG A 97 10.05 -10.22 -2.12
CA ARG A 97 9.27 -10.96 -3.11
C ARG A 97 7.84 -11.25 -2.64
N PHE A 98 7.66 -11.56 -1.36
CA PHE A 98 6.32 -11.72 -0.78
C PHE A 98 5.51 -10.42 -0.83
N VAL A 99 6.11 -9.27 -0.54
CA VAL A 99 5.39 -7.98 -0.66
C VAL A 99 4.95 -7.72 -2.11
N ALA A 100 5.82 -7.99 -3.09
CA ALA A 100 5.47 -7.86 -4.51
C ALA A 100 4.39 -8.87 -4.98
N LEU A 101 4.37 -10.06 -4.40
CA LEU A 101 3.32 -11.06 -4.62
C LEU A 101 1.92 -10.58 -4.21
N LEU A 102 1.82 -9.61 -3.29
CA LEU A 102 0.52 -9.07 -2.84
C LEU A 102 0.00 -7.93 -3.72
N ALA A 103 0.73 -7.54 -4.76
CA ALA A 103 0.22 -6.61 -5.77
C ALA A 103 -0.88 -7.28 -6.60
N SER A 104 -1.83 -6.49 -7.10
CA SER A 104 -2.89 -7.04 -7.95
C SER A 104 -2.36 -7.50 -9.31
N ASP A 105 -3.12 -8.39 -9.96
CA ASP A 105 -2.84 -8.86 -11.31
C ASP A 105 -2.72 -7.70 -12.33
N GLU A 106 -3.45 -6.59 -12.13
CA GLU A 106 -3.29 -5.38 -12.95
C GLU A 106 -1.87 -4.80 -12.91
N VAL A 107 -1.21 -4.82 -11.75
CA VAL A 107 0.17 -4.34 -11.59
C VAL A 107 1.14 -5.26 -12.35
N TRP A 108 0.94 -6.56 -12.28
CA TRP A 108 1.74 -7.55 -13.01
C TRP A 108 1.56 -7.43 -14.52
N ASN A 109 0.32 -7.27 -14.98
CA ASN A 109 -0.02 -7.10 -16.39
C ASN A 109 0.59 -5.82 -16.99
N LYS A 110 0.68 -4.72 -16.23
CA LYS A 110 1.40 -3.50 -16.66
C LYS A 110 2.88 -3.74 -16.97
N LEU A 111 3.48 -4.77 -16.37
CA LEU A 111 4.86 -5.19 -16.62
C LEU A 111 4.96 -6.32 -17.65
N GLY A 112 3.85 -6.76 -18.23
CA GLY A 112 3.79 -7.90 -19.16
C GLY A 112 4.00 -9.25 -18.48
N LEU A 113 3.67 -9.36 -17.19
CA LEU A 113 3.82 -10.58 -16.39
C LEU A 113 2.45 -11.15 -16.02
N THR A 114 2.39 -12.46 -15.81
CA THR A 114 1.20 -13.15 -15.29
C THR A 114 1.32 -13.34 -13.79
N HIS A 115 0.26 -13.05 -13.04
CA HIS A 115 0.25 -13.23 -11.59
C HIS A 115 0.31 -14.73 -11.21
N PRO A 116 1.23 -15.16 -10.32
CA PRO A 116 1.42 -16.57 -9.99
C PRO A 116 0.28 -17.18 -9.17
N LEU A 117 -0.56 -16.36 -8.52
CA LEU A 117 -1.78 -16.79 -7.83
C LEU A 117 -3.04 -16.79 -8.74
N GLY A 118 -2.88 -16.53 -10.04
CA GLY A 118 -3.94 -16.59 -11.03
C GLY A 118 -4.40 -15.25 -11.59
N GLU A 119 -5.00 -15.29 -12.77
CA GLU A 119 -5.60 -14.13 -13.44
C GLU A 119 -6.72 -13.52 -12.59
N GLY A 120 -6.77 -12.19 -12.56
CA GLY A 120 -7.79 -11.45 -11.79
C GLY A 120 -7.55 -11.38 -10.28
N PHE A 121 -6.39 -11.84 -9.78
CA PHE A 121 -6.03 -11.68 -8.37
C PHE A 121 -6.07 -10.20 -7.94
N GLY A 122 -6.91 -9.86 -6.96
CA GLY A 122 -7.16 -8.51 -6.48
C GLY A 122 -6.07 -7.94 -5.58
N GLY A 123 -4.99 -8.69 -5.33
CA GLY A 123 -3.90 -8.31 -4.45
C GLY A 123 -4.15 -8.74 -3.00
N MET A 124 -3.63 -7.97 -2.05
CA MET A 124 -3.69 -8.28 -0.61
C MET A 124 -5.10 -8.61 -0.08
N ILE A 125 -6.17 -8.05 -0.66
CA ILE A 125 -7.54 -8.30 -0.20
C ILE A 125 -8.04 -9.73 -0.48
N ASP A 126 -7.49 -10.38 -1.51
CA ASP A 126 -7.83 -11.75 -1.90
C ASP A 126 -6.89 -12.77 -1.25
N PHE A 127 -5.82 -12.31 -0.61
CA PHE A 127 -4.84 -13.17 0.02
C PHE A 127 -5.33 -13.68 1.38
N VAL A 128 -5.72 -14.96 1.41
CA VAL A 128 -6.06 -15.67 2.65
C VAL A 128 -4.93 -16.67 2.95
N PRO A 129 -4.03 -16.39 3.92
CA PRO A 129 -2.84 -17.22 4.16
C PRO A 129 -3.15 -18.70 4.41
N GLN A 130 -4.29 -19.00 5.03
CA GLN A 130 -4.72 -20.36 5.37
C GLN A 130 -5.21 -21.17 4.15
N SER A 131 -5.50 -20.52 3.03
CA SER A 131 -5.97 -21.17 1.81
C SER A 131 -4.84 -21.75 0.97
N TYR A 132 -3.58 -21.51 1.34
CA TYR A 132 -2.41 -21.99 0.61
C TYR A 132 -1.56 -22.89 1.51
N SER A 133 -1.02 -23.95 0.93
CA SER A 133 0.04 -24.71 1.56
C SER A 133 1.32 -23.89 1.63
N ARG A 134 2.25 -24.31 2.50
CA ARG A 134 3.59 -23.72 2.55
C ARG A 134 4.26 -23.80 1.17
N GLU A 135 4.24 -24.98 0.56
CA GLU A 135 4.92 -25.24 -0.73
C GLU A 135 4.41 -24.31 -1.83
N GLU A 136 3.10 -24.19 -1.99
CA GLU A 136 2.49 -23.28 -2.97
C GLU A 136 2.90 -21.81 -2.73
N LEU A 137 2.98 -21.36 -1.47
CA LEU A 137 3.44 -20.00 -1.16
C LEU A 137 4.93 -19.81 -1.44
N GLU A 138 5.77 -20.80 -1.11
CA GLU A 138 7.21 -20.73 -1.43
C GLU A 138 7.42 -20.61 -2.94
N ASP A 139 6.71 -21.43 -3.73
CA ASP A 139 6.80 -21.42 -5.19
C ASP A 139 6.30 -20.10 -5.79
N ALA A 140 5.16 -19.58 -5.31
CA ALA A 140 4.63 -18.30 -5.75
C ALA A 140 5.58 -17.14 -5.41
N ILE A 141 6.20 -17.14 -4.22
CA ILE A 141 7.19 -16.14 -3.83
C ILE A 141 8.46 -16.26 -4.70
N ALA A 142 8.92 -17.48 -4.98
CA ALA A 142 10.08 -17.73 -5.82
C ALA A 142 9.85 -17.29 -7.28
N ALA A 143 8.61 -17.39 -7.78
CA ALA A 143 8.22 -16.97 -9.11
C ALA A 143 8.25 -15.44 -9.32
N VAL A 144 8.23 -14.64 -8.24
CA VAL A 144 8.25 -13.18 -8.33
C VAL A 144 9.59 -12.70 -8.90
N PRO A 145 9.63 -12.09 -10.10
CA PRO A 145 10.87 -11.59 -10.65
C PRO A 145 11.32 -10.34 -9.89
N VAL A 146 12.63 -10.20 -9.67
CA VAL A 146 13.21 -9.01 -9.02
C VAL A 146 12.79 -7.72 -9.72
N ARG A 147 12.65 -7.77 -11.06
CA ARG A 147 12.17 -6.65 -11.87
C ARG A 147 10.83 -6.07 -11.39
N MET A 148 9.93 -6.90 -10.86
CA MET A 148 8.67 -6.41 -10.29
C MET A 148 8.95 -5.34 -9.23
N LEU A 149 9.80 -5.69 -8.26
CA LEU A 149 10.22 -4.78 -7.18
C LEU A 149 11.04 -3.59 -7.70
N GLU A 150 11.83 -3.79 -8.76
CA GLU A 150 12.62 -2.70 -9.34
C GLU A 150 11.76 -1.60 -9.96
N GLU A 151 10.64 -1.99 -10.58
CA GLU A 151 9.77 -1.09 -11.35
C GLU A 151 8.61 -0.55 -10.51
N SER A 152 8.18 -1.26 -9.46
CA SER A 152 7.03 -0.87 -8.63
C SER A 152 7.39 -0.46 -7.20
N GLY A 153 8.61 -0.71 -6.75
CA GLY A 153 9.07 -0.46 -5.37
C GLY A 153 9.97 0.77 -5.28
N VAL A 154 10.14 1.26 -4.05
CA VAL A 154 11.10 2.34 -3.74
C VAL A 154 12.33 1.72 -3.08
N TRP A 155 13.48 1.84 -3.74
CA TRP A 155 14.70 1.15 -3.31
C TRP A 155 15.98 1.85 -3.77
N GLY A 156 17.09 1.54 -3.12
CA GLY A 156 18.42 2.02 -3.48
C GLY A 156 19.20 2.53 -2.28
N THR A 157 20.12 3.45 -2.55
CA THR A 157 20.77 4.24 -1.50
C THR A 157 19.81 5.29 -0.95
N PRO A 158 20.10 5.91 0.21
CA PRO A 158 19.31 7.03 0.71
C PRO A 158 19.12 8.15 -0.32
N ASN A 159 20.14 8.42 -1.15
CA ASN A 159 20.06 9.43 -2.21
C ASN A 159 19.16 8.99 -3.38
N ASP A 160 19.17 7.71 -3.74
CA ASP A 160 18.30 7.18 -4.80
C ASP A 160 16.83 7.30 -4.39
N VAL A 161 16.52 7.01 -3.12
CA VAL A 161 15.14 7.01 -2.60
C VAL A 161 14.56 8.42 -2.49
N VAL A 162 15.35 9.42 -2.11
CA VAL A 162 14.87 10.82 -2.02
C VAL A 162 14.48 11.39 -3.39
N GLY A 163 15.04 10.85 -4.47
CA GLY A 163 14.75 11.27 -5.85
C GLY A 163 13.61 10.51 -6.54
N GLN A 164 13.03 9.50 -5.90
CA GLN A 164 11.95 8.66 -6.43
C GLN A 164 10.58 9.14 -5.92
#